data_AF-A0A4Q9LSX1-F1
#
_entry.id   AF-A0A4Q9LSX1-F1
#
_cell.length_a   1.000
_cell.length_b   1.000
_cell.length_c   1.000
_cell.angle_alpha   90.00
_cell.angle_beta   90.00
_cell.angle_gamma   90.00
#
_symmetry.space_group_name_H-M   'P 1'
#
loop_
_entity.id
_entity.type
_entity.pdbx_description
1 polymer ?
#
loop_
_entity_poly.entity_id
_entity_poly.type
_entity_poly.pdbx_seq_one_letter_code
_entity_poly.pdbx_strand_id
1 'polypeptide(L)'
;MFLFISWVSCGLTQIFLNRLNKFSEYDPGMLLVNVDMPDYALKIFDFNILTSKELPVAMAKLKEEDLPYMILHSYYEGNSKNFWLEMDNQYGIKISLSGNLLQASRFDIGGKSKLIAAKVLGTKNVLLMHNNQCLTVDAEQSKYREGYPIRLKKCKRDEPKQLFRFVSALKGACVLNMPVCPGLEILTDVERVIEHRISHFAI
;
A
#
# COMPACT_ATOMS: atom_id res chain seq x y z
N MET A 1 7.52 27.99 32.39
CA MET A 1 8.62 27.07 32.04
C MET A 1 8.04 25.66 32.11
N PHE A 2 7.37 25.19 31.04
CA PHE A 2 7.88 24.23 30.02
C PHE A 2 8.57 23.02 30.68
N LEU A 3 8.25 21.73 30.46
CA LEU A 3 7.46 21.00 29.46
C LEU A 3 7.16 19.62 30.07
N PHE A 4 5.90 19.15 30.02
CA PHE A 4 5.56 17.72 30.14
C PHE A 4 4.84 17.31 28.86
N ILE A 5 5.59 17.12 27.78
CA ILE A 5 5.08 16.49 26.55
C ILE A 5 6.19 15.58 26.00
N SER A 6 5.79 14.40 25.53
CA SER A 6 6.54 13.47 24.69
C SER A 6 7.37 12.38 25.38
N TRP A 7 6.68 11.36 25.91
CA TRP A 7 7.26 10.02 26.07
C TRP A 7 6.58 8.95 25.20
N VAL A 8 5.44 9.26 24.57
CA VAL A 8 4.67 8.29 23.76
C VAL A 8 5.15 8.25 22.31
N SER A 9 5.68 9.35 21.76
CA SER A 9 6.20 9.38 20.37
C SER A 9 7.44 8.51 20.17
N CYS A 10 8.28 8.30 21.18
CA CYS A 10 9.56 7.62 20.99
C CYS A 10 9.40 6.11 20.69
N GLY A 11 8.42 5.44 21.30
CA GLY A 11 8.22 3.99 21.13
C GLY A 11 7.71 3.58 19.75
N LEU A 12 6.77 4.35 19.18
CA LEU A 12 6.22 4.11 17.84
C LEU A 12 7.25 4.41 16.76
N THR A 13 7.99 5.52 16.88
CA THR A 13 9.07 5.86 15.94
C THR A 13 10.19 4.82 15.97
N GLN A 14 10.52 4.23 17.13
CA GLN A 14 11.57 3.22 17.25
C GLN A 14 11.15 1.82 16.76
N ILE A 15 9.88 1.44 16.94
CA ILE A 15 9.30 0.23 16.31
C ILE A 15 9.23 0.41 14.79
N PHE A 16 8.85 1.60 14.33
CA PHE A 16 8.83 1.96 12.91
C PHE A 16 10.24 1.94 12.29
N LEU A 17 11.22 2.57 12.95
CA LEU A 17 12.64 2.50 12.60
C LEU A 17 13.15 1.06 12.51
N ASN A 18 12.78 0.19 13.46
CA ASN A 18 13.16 -1.21 13.44
C ASN A 18 12.45 -2.03 12.35
N ARG A 19 11.24 -1.62 11.93
CA ARG A 19 10.50 -2.25 10.83
C ARG A 19 10.98 -1.80 9.47
N LEU A 20 11.28 -0.50 9.32
CA LEU A 20 12.01 0.01 8.17
C LEU A 20 13.36 -0.72 8.12
N ASN A 21 14.22 -0.63 9.14
CA ASN A 21 15.55 -1.24 9.14
C ASN A 21 15.57 -2.79 9.07
N LYS A 22 14.43 -3.47 9.21
CA LYS A 22 14.27 -4.91 8.88
C LYS A 22 14.16 -5.17 7.37
N PHE A 23 14.61 -4.24 6.55
CA PHE A 23 14.76 -4.42 5.11
C PHE A 23 15.51 -5.71 4.80
N SER A 24 14.82 -6.66 4.19
CA SER A 24 15.47 -7.52 3.23
C SER A 24 15.84 -6.62 2.06
N GLU A 25 17.12 -6.52 1.70
CA GLU A 25 17.58 -5.87 0.46
C GLU A 25 16.80 -6.35 -0.78
N TYR A 26 16.15 -7.52 -0.68
CA TYR A 26 15.39 -8.19 -1.73
C TYR A 26 13.87 -8.04 -1.62
N ASP A 27 13.33 -7.54 -0.50
CA ASP A 27 11.89 -7.32 -0.29
C ASP A 27 11.60 -6.06 0.55
N PRO A 28 11.86 -4.87 -0.02
CA PRO A 28 11.57 -3.63 0.68
C PRO A 28 10.06 -3.39 0.77
N GLY A 29 9.61 -2.92 1.94
CA GLY A 29 8.22 -2.50 2.13
C GLY A 29 7.83 -1.38 1.17
N MET A 30 6.66 -1.52 0.56
CA MET A 30 6.16 -0.60 -0.47
C MET A 30 4.83 0.04 -0.06
N LEU A 31 4.55 1.21 -0.61
CA LEU A 31 3.25 1.87 -0.57
C LEU A 31 2.60 1.74 -1.93
N LEU A 32 1.29 1.51 -1.94
CA LEU A 32 0.48 1.62 -3.16
C LEU A 32 -0.15 3.01 -3.20
N VAL A 33 0.28 3.83 -4.14
CA VAL A 33 -0.20 5.21 -4.32
C VAL A 33 -1.01 5.34 -5.62
N ASN A 34 -1.94 6.28 -5.67
CA ASN A 34 -2.70 6.60 -6.88
C ASN A 34 -2.12 7.85 -7.57
N VAL A 35 -2.11 7.88 -8.89
CA VAL A 35 -1.53 9.00 -9.67
C VAL A 35 -2.29 10.32 -9.47
N ASP A 36 -3.61 10.26 -9.27
CA ASP A 36 -4.46 11.45 -9.04
C ASP A 36 -4.28 12.04 -7.64
N MET A 37 -3.72 11.26 -6.71
CA MET A 37 -3.57 11.63 -5.30
C MET A 37 -2.17 11.22 -4.77
N PRO A 38 -1.11 11.96 -5.14
CA PRO A 38 0.27 11.55 -4.86
C PRO A 38 0.63 11.52 -3.36
N ASP A 39 -0.07 12.28 -2.53
CA ASP A 39 0.11 12.31 -1.06
C ASP A 39 -0.77 11.28 -0.33
N TYR A 40 -1.40 10.37 -1.07
CA TYR A 40 -2.29 9.35 -0.53
C TYR A 40 -1.74 7.96 -0.83
N ALA A 41 -1.85 7.07 0.16
CA ALA A 41 -1.49 5.66 0.04
C ALA A 41 -2.65 4.76 0.47
N LEU A 42 -2.60 3.50 0.02
CA LEU A 42 -3.51 2.46 0.46
C LEU A 42 -3.36 2.24 1.97
N LYS A 43 -4.41 2.51 2.74
CA LYS A 43 -4.45 2.30 4.19
C LYS A 43 -5.46 1.23 4.56
N ILE A 44 -5.07 0.33 5.45
CA ILE A 44 -5.97 -0.62 6.12
C ILE A 44 -6.48 0.01 7.41
N PHE A 45 -7.80 0.06 7.58
CA PHE A 45 -8.46 0.63 8.74
C PHE A 45 -8.89 -0.45 9.74
N ASP A 46 -9.19 -0.02 10.97
CA ASP A 46 -9.78 -0.84 12.02
C ASP A 46 -8.96 -2.10 12.36
N PHE A 47 -7.64 -2.03 12.13
CA PHE A 47 -6.68 -3.12 12.38
C PHE A 47 -6.56 -3.47 13.89
N ASN A 48 -7.10 -2.64 14.77
CA ASN A 48 -7.19 -2.89 16.21
C ASN A 48 -8.43 -3.72 16.60
N ILE A 49 -9.46 -3.79 15.75
CA ILE A 49 -10.68 -4.57 15.99
C ILE A 49 -10.42 -6.03 15.62
N LEU A 50 -9.89 -6.81 16.56
CA LEU A 50 -9.43 -8.19 16.34
C LEU A 50 -10.56 -9.16 15.92
N THR A 51 -11.81 -8.84 16.27
CA THR A 51 -12.99 -9.64 15.90
C THR A 51 -13.40 -9.46 14.43
N SER A 52 -12.97 -8.38 13.78
CA SER A 52 -13.32 -8.13 12.39
C SER A 52 -12.46 -8.96 11.45
N LYS A 53 -13.12 -9.81 10.65
CA LYS A 53 -12.45 -10.62 9.62
C LYS A 53 -12.13 -9.81 8.38
N GLU A 54 -13.09 -9.00 7.93
CA GLU A 54 -12.91 -8.06 6.84
C GLU A 54 -12.54 -6.69 7.40
N LEU A 55 -11.52 -6.09 6.82
CA LEU A 55 -10.98 -4.80 7.19
C LEU A 55 -11.16 -3.84 6.02
N PRO A 56 -11.69 -2.64 6.28
CA PRO A 56 -11.85 -1.60 5.27
C PRO A 56 -10.50 -1.12 4.75
N VAL A 57 -10.45 -0.84 3.45
CA VAL A 57 -9.29 -0.29 2.77
C VAL A 57 -9.70 0.94 1.99
N ALA A 58 -8.90 2.00 2.04
CA ALA A 58 -9.11 3.21 1.26
C ALA A 58 -7.79 3.91 0.96
N MET A 59 -7.78 4.77 -0.07
CA MET A 59 -6.72 5.74 -0.25
C MET A 59 -6.84 6.81 0.83
N ALA A 60 -5.86 6.88 1.73
CA ALA A 60 -5.82 7.85 2.82
C ALA A 60 -4.57 8.70 2.71
N LYS A 61 -4.67 9.96 3.16
CA LYS A 61 -3.54 10.88 3.17
C LYS A 61 -2.45 10.33 4.07
N LEU A 62 -1.18 10.45 3.66
CA LEU A 62 -0.04 10.06 4.47
C LEU A 62 -0.05 10.82 5.81
N LYS A 63 0.06 10.08 6.90
CA LYS A 63 0.27 10.58 8.26
C LYS A 63 1.30 9.69 8.95
N GLU A 64 2.11 10.24 9.83
CA GLU A 64 3.20 9.52 10.50
C GLU A 64 2.66 8.31 11.29
N GLU A 65 1.59 8.52 12.05
CA GLU A 65 0.95 7.49 12.86
C GLU A 65 0.31 6.37 12.05
N ASP A 66 -0.01 6.62 10.78
CA ASP A 66 -0.73 5.69 9.91
C ASP A 66 0.20 4.88 9.01
N LEU A 67 1.43 5.34 8.81
CA LEU A 67 2.37 4.74 7.86
C LEU A 67 2.59 3.23 8.08
N PRO A 68 2.70 2.70 9.31
CA PRO A 68 2.81 1.24 9.52
C PRO A 68 1.63 0.43 8.97
N TYR A 69 0.46 1.03 8.79
CA TYR A 69 -0.76 0.38 8.27
C TYR A 69 -0.96 0.59 6.76
N MET A 70 0.03 1.19 6.11
CA MET A 70 0.09 1.45 4.67
C MET A 70 1.23 0.68 3.98
N ILE A 71 2.17 0.10 4.75
CA ILE A 71 3.29 -0.66 4.21
C ILE A 71 2.81 -2.05 3.81
N LEU A 72 3.10 -2.40 2.56
CA LEU A 72 2.70 -3.63 1.91
C LEU A 72 3.91 -4.41 1.40
N HIS A 73 3.74 -5.71 1.31
CA HIS A 73 4.61 -6.65 0.62
C HIS A 73 3.84 -7.31 -0.52
N SER A 74 4.51 -7.55 -1.65
CA SER A 74 3.89 -8.17 -2.83
C SER A 74 4.33 -9.61 -2.97
N TYR A 75 3.37 -10.48 -3.25
CA TYR A 75 3.59 -11.90 -3.53
C TYR A 75 2.87 -12.26 -4.83
N TYR A 76 3.38 -13.24 -5.57
CA TYR A 76 2.81 -13.62 -6.86
C TYR A 76 2.90 -15.11 -7.15
N GLU A 77 2.02 -15.57 -8.03
CA GLU A 77 2.00 -16.90 -8.61
C GLU A 77 2.77 -16.88 -9.93
N GLY A 78 3.80 -17.72 -10.07
CA GLY A 78 4.69 -17.70 -11.24
C GLY A 78 3.98 -17.92 -12.58
N ASN A 79 3.04 -18.86 -12.64
CA ASN A 79 2.36 -19.25 -13.88
C ASN A 79 1.20 -18.33 -14.26
N SER A 80 0.33 -17.99 -13.30
CA SER A 80 -0.87 -17.18 -13.54
C SER A 80 -0.57 -15.68 -13.59
N LYS A 81 0.62 -15.26 -13.12
CA LYS A 81 0.98 -13.86 -12.90
C LYS A 81 0.03 -13.11 -11.95
N ASN A 82 -0.86 -13.83 -11.27
CA ASN A 82 -1.68 -13.25 -10.22
C ASN A 82 -0.79 -12.85 -9.06
N PHE A 83 -1.05 -11.69 -8.48
CA PHE A 83 -0.36 -11.22 -7.29
C PHE A 83 -1.36 -10.86 -6.19
N TRP A 84 -0.87 -10.79 -4.97
CA TRP A 84 -1.59 -10.27 -3.82
C TRP A 84 -0.65 -9.42 -2.97
N LEU A 85 -1.25 -8.55 -2.17
CA LEU A 85 -0.55 -7.66 -1.25
C LEU A 85 -0.85 -8.10 0.18
N GLU A 86 0.15 -8.03 1.04
CA GLU A 86 0.04 -8.31 2.46
C GLU A 86 0.60 -7.12 3.25
N MET A 87 -0.04 -6.75 4.35
CA MET A 87 0.47 -5.68 5.21
C MET A 87 1.73 -6.14 5.95
N ASP A 88 2.67 -5.24 6.16
CA ASP A 88 3.88 -5.48 6.97
C ASP A 88 3.55 -5.65 8.45
N ASN A 89 2.97 -6.79 8.81
CA ASN A 89 2.67 -7.15 10.19
C ASN A 89 2.65 -8.66 10.46
N GLN A 90 2.61 -9.02 11.73
CA GLN A 90 2.59 -10.41 12.19
C GLN A 90 1.23 -11.10 12.05
N TYR A 91 0.18 -10.38 11.61
CA TYR A 91 -1.20 -10.88 11.62
C TYR A 91 -1.66 -11.43 10.26
N GLY A 92 -0.79 -11.47 9.26
CA GLY A 92 -1.09 -12.06 7.96
C GLY A 92 -2.26 -11.38 7.24
N ILE A 93 -2.35 -10.05 7.33
CA ILE A 93 -3.47 -9.28 6.78
C ILE A 93 -3.24 -9.09 5.28
N LYS A 94 -4.12 -9.68 4.47
CA LYS A 94 -4.00 -9.69 3.01
C LYS A 94 -5.03 -8.78 2.36
N ILE A 95 -4.64 -8.07 1.30
CA ILE A 95 -5.58 -7.35 0.45
C ILE A 95 -6.44 -8.36 -0.31
N SER A 96 -7.75 -8.19 -0.21
CA SER A 96 -8.80 -9.06 -0.75
C SER A 96 -9.87 -8.25 -1.47
N LEU A 97 -10.83 -8.94 -2.07
CA LEU A 97 -11.98 -8.34 -2.73
C LEU A 97 -13.25 -8.87 -2.08
N SER A 98 -14.17 -7.96 -1.73
CA SER A 98 -15.52 -8.28 -1.28
C SER A 98 -16.51 -7.70 -2.28
N GLY A 99 -17.01 -8.56 -3.18
CA GLY A 99 -17.75 -8.13 -4.37
C GLY A 99 -16.88 -7.24 -5.27
N ASN A 100 -17.30 -6.00 -5.48
CA ASN A 100 -16.53 -5.01 -6.26
C ASN A 100 -15.66 -4.09 -5.41
N LEU A 101 -15.62 -4.26 -4.08
CA LEU A 101 -14.91 -3.38 -3.16
C LEU A 101 -13.57 -4.00 -2.78
N LEU A 102 -12.51 -3.20 -2.83
CA LEU A 102 -11.22 -3.60 -2.27
C LEU A 102 -11.28 -3.54 -0.74
N GLN A 103 -10.85 -4.62 -0.11
CA GLN A 103 -10.80 -4.77 1.34
C GLN A 103 -9.49 -5.44 1.74
N ALA A 104 -9.33 -5.68 3.03
CA ALA A 104 -8.33 -6.56 3.57
C ALA A 104 -8.99 -7.65 4.40
N SER A 105 -8.37 -8.81 4.52
CA SER A 105 -8.86 -9.91 5.34
C SER A 105 -7.82 -10.33 6.36
N ARG A 106 -8.27 -10.50 7.60
CA ARG A 106 -7.50 -11.19 8.64
C ARG A 106 -7.71 -12.69 8.55
N PHE A 107 -6.64 -13.43 8.85
CA PHE A 107 -6.62 -14.89 8.82
C PHE A 107 -6.90 -15.39 7.39
N ASP A 108 -6.38 -16.55 6.99
CA ASP A 108 -6.39 -17.00 5.57
C ASP A 108 -7.79 -17.41 5.05
N ILE A 109 -8.85 -16.80 5.57
CA ILE A 109 -10.28 -17.07 5.37
C ILE A 109 -10.79 -16.31 4.13
N GLY A 110 -10.27 -15.11 3.89
CA GLY A 110 -10.53 -14.33 2.67
C GLY A 110 -9.46 -14.67 1.65
N GLY A 111 -9.81 -15.41 0.61
CA GLY A 111 -8.86 -15.79 -0.44
C GLY A 111 -8.05 -14.59 -0.96
N LYS A 112 -6.87 -14.89 -1.52
CA LYS A 112 -6.00 -13.89 -2.16
C LYS A 112 -6.79 -13.08 -3.19
N SER A 113 -6.59 -11.77 -3.24
CA SER A 113 -7.23 -10.89 -4.24
C SER A 113 -6.98 -11.32 -5.69
N LYS A 114 -5.87 -12.02 -5.96
CA LYS A 114 -5.47 -12.51 -7.30
C LYS A 114 -5.61 -11.39 -8.34
N LEU A 115 -4.95 -10.28 -8.04
CA LEU A 115 -4.89 -9.14 -8.95
C LEU A 115 -3.90 -9.42 -10.07
N ILE A 116 -4.10 -8.78 -11.21
CA ILE A 116 -3.14 -8.73 -12.31
C ILE A 116 -2.65 -7.29 -12.42
N ALA A 117 -1.35 -7.07 -12.53
CA ALA A 117 -0.80 -5.74 -12.79
C ALA A 117 -0.51 -5.62 -14.28
N ALA A 118 -1.03 -4.58 -14.95
CA ALA A 118 -0.70 -4.27 -16.34
C ALA A 118 0.10 -2.97 -16.39
N LYS A 119 1.31 -3.00 -16.97
CA LYS A 119 2.19 -1.83 -17.06
C LYS A 119 1.68 -0.83 -18.10
N VAL A 120 1.78 0.46 -17.77
CA VAL A 120 1.56 1.54 -18.73
C VAL A 120 2.90 1.89 -19.38
N LEU A 121 3.01 1.65 -20.69
CA LEU A 121 4.24 1.84 -21.47
C LEU A 121 4.86 3.23 -21.27
N GLY A 122 6.18 3.28 -21.10
CA GLY A 122 6.93 4.53 -20.91
C GLY A 122 6.75 5.17 -19.53
N THR A 123 6.03 4.54 -18.61
CA THR A 123 5.79 5.07 -17.26
C THR A 123 6.08 4.01 -16.18
N LYS A 124 6.08 4.43 -14.91
CA LYS A 124 6.10 3.51 -13.76
C LYS A 124 4.69 3.19 -13.24
N ASN A 125 3.66 3.51 -14.02
CA ASN A 125 2.27 3.34 -13.60
C ASN A 125 1.77 1.95 -13.98
N VAL A 126 0.86 1.43 -13.17
CA VAL A 126 0.20 0.14 -13.40
C VAL A 126 -1.31 0.28 -13.27
N LEU A 127 -2.03 -0.47 -14.10
CA LEU A 127 -3.43 -0.79 -13.88
C LEU A 127 -3.48 -2.06 -13.02
N LEU A 128 -4.26 -2.04 -11.95
CA LEU A 128 -4.49 -3.22 -11.13
C LEU A 128 -5.85 -3.81 -11.48
N MET A 129 -5.85 -5.04 -11.96
CA MET A 129 -6.98 -5.66 -12.64
C MET A 129 -7.48 -6.92 -11.92
N HIS A 130 -8.78 -7.16 -12.00
CA HIS A 130 -9.43 -8.41 -11.62
C HIS A 130 -10.66 -8.62 -12.50
N ASN A 131 -10.80 -9.80 -13.13
CA ASN A 131 -11.91 -10.14 -14.02
C ASN A 131 -12.24 -9.05 -15.06
N ASN A 132 -11.22 -8.54 -15.78
CA ASN A 132 -11.32 -7.45 -16.77
C ASN A 132 -11.84 -6.10 -16.23
N GLN A 133 -11.87 -5.93 -14.92
CA GLN A 133 -12.15 -4.66 -14.26
C GLN A 133 -10.88 -4.13 -13.60
N CYS A 134 -10.80 -2.82 -13.46
CA CYS A 134 -9.66 -2.12 -12.88
C CYS A 134 -10.05 -1.56 -11.52
N LEU A 135 -9.13 -1.67 -10.56
CA LEU A 135 -9.22 -0.92 -9.32
C LEU A 135 -9.31 0.56 -9.65
N THR A 136 -10.26 1.24 -9.04
CA THR A 136 -10.56 2.65 -9.26
C THR A 136 -10.81 3.31 -7.92
N VAL A 137 -10.12 4.41 -7.66
CA VAL A 137 -10.42 5.27 -6.52
C VAL A 137 -11.80 5.92 -6.73
N ASP A 138 -12.67 5.81 -5.73
CA ASP A 138 -13.97 6.47 -5.75
C ASP A 138 -13.81 8.00 -5.69
N ALA A 139 -14.74 8.73 -6.32
CA ALA A 139 -14.72 10.19 -6.32
C ALA A 139 -15.13 10.78 -4.97
N GLU A 140 -15.91 10.03 -4.19
CA GLU A 140 -16.40 10.45 -2.88
C GLU A 140 -15.62 9.76 -1.77
N GLN A 141 -15.36 10.52 -0.72
CA GLN A 141 -14.77 9.99 0.49
C GLN A 141 -15.77 9.10 1.24
N SER A 142 -15.26 8.11 1.97
CA SER A 142 -16.08 7.30 2.87
C SER A 142 -16.75 8.18 3.95
N LYS A 143 -18.04 7.94 4.21
CA LYS A 143 -18.77 8.58 5.31
C LYS A 143 -18.24 8.20 6.70
N TYR A 144 -17.54 7.08 6.80
CA TYR A 144 -17.13 6.50 8.09
C TYR A 144 -15.63 6.64 8.36
N ARG A 145 -14.82 6.97 7.34
CA ARG A 145 -13.36 6.91 7.42
C ARG A 145 -12.74 7.99 6.57
N GLU A 146 -11.64 8.55 7.02
CA GLU A 146 -10.88 9.56 6.28
C GLU A 146 -10.11 8.93 5.11
N GLY A 147 -10.82 8.55 4.04
CA GLY A 147 -10.21 8.00 2.84
C GLY A 147 -11.20 7.71 1.73
N TYR A 148 -10.67 7.58 0.51
CA TYR A 148 -11.43 7.29 -0.70
C TYR A 148 -11.46 5.77 -0.94
N PRO A 149 -12.63 5.13 -0.90
CA PRO A 149 -12.75 3.70 -1.18
C PRO A 149 -12.22 3.34 -2.57
N ILE A 150 -11.83 2.08 -2.75
CA ILE A 150 -11.33 1.59 -4.03
C ILE A 150 -12.24 0.47 -4.51
N ARG A 151 -12.74 0.57 -5.75
CA ARG A 151 -13.67 -0.40 -6.33
C ARG A 151 -13.25 -0.86 -7.72
N LEU A 152 -13.66 -2.07 -8.08
CA LEU A 152 -13.58 -2.57 -9.45
C LEU A 152 -14.59 -1.85 -10.33
N LYS A 153 -14.08 -1.20 -11.39
CA LYS A 153 -14.88 -0.57 -12.45
C LYS A 153 -14.33 -0.97 -13.81
N LYS A 154 -15.04 -0.63 -14.89
CA LYS A 154 -14.55 -0.86 -16.25
C LYS A 154 -13.19 -0.18 -16.45
N CYS A 155 -12.22 -0.92 -16.99
CA CYS A 155 -10.88 -0.41 -17.26
C CYS A 155 -10.89 0.70 -18.31
N LYS A 156 -10.13 1.75 -18.04
CA LYS A 156 -9.82 2.87 -18.93
C LYS A 156 -8.33 3.17 -18.80
N ARG A 157 -7.59 3.05 -19.90
CA ARG A 157 -6.11 3.12 -19.88
C ARG A 157 -5.55 4.44 -19.37
N ASP A 158 -6.25 5.53 -19.64
CA ASP A 158 -5.78 6.89 -19.35
C ASP A 158 -6.52 7.55 -18.18
N GLU A 159 -7.26 6.77 -17.37
CA GLU A 159 -8.01 7.27 -16.22
C GLU A 159 -7.10 7.37 -14.98
N PRO A 160 -6.73 8.57 -14.49
CA PRO A 160 -5.79 8.73 -13.38
C PRO A 160 -6.22 8.00 -12.10
N LYS A 161 -7.53 7.92 -11.85
CA LYS A 161 -8.11 7.19 -10.71
C LYS A 161 -7.93 5.67 -10.77
N GLN A 162 -7.52 5.13 -11.92
CA GLN A 162 -7.20 3.71 -12.12
C GLN A 162 -5.70 3.43 -12.20
N LEU A 163 -4.88 4.49 -12.26
CA LEU A 163 -3.44 4.37 -12.37
C LEU A 163 -2.80 4.40 -10.98
N PHE A 164 -2.07 3.34 -10.66
CA PHE A 164 -1.36 3.21 -9.41
C PHE A 164 0.14 3.13 -9.63
N ARG A 165 0.89 3.41 -8.57
CA ARG A 165 2.34 3.20 -8.51
C ARG A 165 2.66 2.50 -7.21
N PHE A 166 3.60 1.58 -7.28
CA PHE A 166 4.28 1.08 -6.10
C PHE A 166 5.49 1.98 -5.87
N VAL A 167 5.63 2.49 -4.65
CA VAL A 167 6.76 3.32 -4.24
C VAL A 167 7.31 2.79 -2.93
N SER A 168 8.56 3.10 -2.62
CA SER A 168 9.19 2.73 -1.36
C SER A 168 8.48 3.37 -0.18
N ALA A 169 8.32 2.61 0.91
CA ALA A 169 7.88 3.17 2.20
C ALA A 169 8.82 4.29 2.70
N LEU A 170 10.11 4.24 2.35
CA LEU A 170 11.08 5.30 2.64
C LEU A 170 10.71 6.62 1.95
N LYS A 171 10.13 6.55 0.74
CA LYS A 171 9.65 7.74 0.04
C LYS A 171 8.48 8.39 0.79
N GLY A 172 7.59 7.58 1.36
CA GLY A 172 6.52 8.07 2.24
C GLY A 172 7.08 8.77 3.49
N ALA A 173 8.09 8.18 4.12
CA ALA A 173 8.78 8.80 5.27
C ALA A 173 9.45 10.14 4.89
N CYS A 174 10.02 10.24 3.70
CA CYS A 174 10.57 11.50 3.17
C CYS A 174 9.50 12.57 2.92
N VAL A 175 8.35 12.20 2.35
CA VAL A 175 7.20 13.13 2.16
C VAL A 175 6.72 13.68 3.50
N LEU A 176 6.77 12.86 4.55
CA LEU A 176 6.41 13.24 5.92
C LEU A 176 7.52 13.98 6.68
N ASN A 177 8.68 14.28 6.06
CA ASN A 177 9.85 14.88 6.68
C ASN A 177 10.33 14.13 7.95
N MET A 178 10.22 12.81 7.96
CA MET A 178 10.66 12.01 9.09
C MET A 178 12.20 11.97 9.15
N PRO A 179 12.82 11.86 10.35
CA PRO A 179 14.28 11.79 10.51
C PRO A 179 14.96 10.64 9.77
N VAL A 180 14.17 9.65 9.34
CA VAL A 180 14.61 8.41 8.69
C VAL A 180 14.68 8.51 7.17
N CYS A 181 14.37 9.68 6.60
CA CYS A 181 14.48 9.89 5.17
C CYS A 181 15.95 9.72 4.72
N PRO A 182 16.26 8.68 3.92
CA PRO A 182 17.64 8.43 3.52
C PRO A 182 18.03 9.34 2.35
N GLY A 183 19.34 9.38 2.05
CA GLY A 183 19.84 10.07 0.86
C GLY A 183 19.23 9.54 -0.45
N LEU A 184 19.27 10.37 -1.49
CA LEU A 184 18.67 10.08 -2.80
C LEU A 184 19.17 8.77 -3.44
N GLU A 185 20.43 8.43 -3.22
CA GLU A 185 21.05 7.20 -3.73
C GLU A 185 20.34 5.95 -3.19
N ILE A 186 20.18 5.85 -1.88
CA ILE A 186 19.50 4.73 -1.20
C ILE A 186 18.05 4.63 -1.66
N LEU A 187 17.33 5.75 -1.77
CA LEU A 187 15.96 5.76 -2.29
C LEU A 187 15.90 5.19 -3.71
N THR A 188 16.84 5.58 -4.57
CA THR A 188 16.88 5.13 -5.96
C THR A 188 17.14 3.64 -6.06
N ASP A 189 18.02 3.09 -5.23
CA ASP A 189 18.31 1.66 -5.20
C ASP A 189 17.11 0.85 -4.72
N VAL A 190 16.44 1.29 -3.66
CA VAL A 190 15.24 0.63 -3.14
C VAL A 190 14.10 0.65 -4.16
N GLU A 191 13.89 1.78 -4.85
CA GLU A 191 12.90 1.88 -5.93
C GLU A 191 13.22 0.92 -7.09
N ARG A 192 14.50 0.73 -7.42
CA ARG A 192 14.93 -0.22 -8.45
C ARG A 192 14.59 -1.67 -8.07
N VAL A 193 14.76 -2.03 -6.81
CA VAL A 193 14.37 -3.37 -6.30
C VAL A 193 12.86 -3.56 -6.41
N ILE A 194 12.07 -2.54 -6.04
CA ILE A 194 10.60 -2.57 -6.16
C ILE A 194 10.19 -2.75 -7.63
N GLU A 195 10.77 -1.99 -8.54
CA GLU A 195 10.51 -2.10 -9.99
C GLU A 195 10.85 -3.49 -10.53
N HIS A 196 11.99 -4.03 -10.11
CA HIS A 196 12.40 -5.38 -10.46
C HIS A 196 11.39 -6.41 -9.96
N ARG A 197 10.94 -6.33 -8.71
CA ARG A 197 9.88 -7.23 -8.18
C ARG A 197 8.59 -7.12 -8.99
N ILE A 198 8.12 -5.92 -9.30
CA ILE A 198 6.90 -5.72 -10.08
C ILE A 198 7.00 -6.35 -11.46
N SER A 199 8.19 -6.31 -12.09
CA SER A 199 8.40 -6.95 -13.39
C SER A 199 8.17 -8.46 -13.42
N HIS A 200 8.17 -9.14 -12.26
CA HIS A 200 7.92 -10.58 -12.19
C HIS A 200 6.44 -10.94 -12.39
N PHE A 201 5.53 -10.05 -12.02
CA PHE A 201 4.08 -10.30 -12.05
C PHE A 201 3.30 -9.30 -12.91
N ALA A 202 3.88 -8.16 -13.28
CA ALA A 202 3.24 -7.20 -14.14
C ALA A 202 3.44 -7.56 -15.62
N ILE A 203 2.34 -7.56 -16.37
CA ILE A 203 2.25 -7.84 -17.81
C ILE A 203 2.22 -6.57 -18.65
#